data_AF-A0A8E2E2N8-F1
#
_entry.id   AF-A0A8E2E2N8-F1
#
_cell.length_a   1.000
_cell.length_b   1.000
_cell.length_c   1.000
_cell.angle_alpha   90.00
_cell.angle_beta   90.00
_cell.angle_gamma   90.00
#
_symmetry.space_group_name_H-M   'P 1'
#
loop_
_entity.id
_entity.type
_entity.pdbx_description
1 polymer ?
#
loop_
_entity_poly.entity_id
_entity_poly.type
_entity_poly.pdbx_seq_one_letter_code
_entity_poly.pdbx_strand_id
1 'polypeptide(L)'
;MPDNTLWMVRLNNSLIQKSAFADERKRFSNVRLFLESGIATMMFAKRQMKIPVTEAYGFNTTCTNHLGGPYIFIEYVSGQTYPFPFSHRGAICELELRKIYSQLTNFVWQLLLTAFNQITMIKLNSDFAAGAAVGPIIDRKDHQYGPFKDSRKFNTKRAEVVLADEERAQNFSLGDEALKDRVVSAALRKSSAAQAGAETFRRGPFVLQHVDLY
;
A
#
# COMPACT_ATOMS: atom_id res chain seq x y z
N MET A 1 -17.19 25.13 -22.03
CA MET A 1 -16.68 24.03 -22.87
C MET A 1 -16.32 22.89 -21.94
N PRO A 2 -16.80 21.66 -22.15
CA PRO A 2 -16.21 20.53 -21.44
C PRO A 2 -14.74 20.47 -21.86
N ASP A 3 -13.85 20.41 -20.88
CA ASP A 3 -12.44 20.15 -21.14
C ASP A 3 -12.31 18.77 -21.79
N ASN A 4 -11.42 18.60 -22.78
CA ASN A 4 -11.18 17.32 -23.47
C ASN A 4 -10.49 16.29 -22.56
N THR A 5 -10.69 16.37 -21.24
CA THR A 5 -10.05 15.53 -20.25
C THR A 5 -10.76 14.19 -20.25
N LEU A 6 -10.01 13.14 -20.60
CA LEU A 6 -10.47 11.77 -20.49
C LEU A 6 -10.45 11.37 -19.01
N TRP A 7 -11.52 10.75 -18.55
CA TRP A 7 -11.71 10.34 -17.16
C TRP A 7 -11.65 8.84 -17.03
N MET A 8 -11.06 8.35 -15.93
CA MET A 8 -11.09 6.94 -15.58
C MET A 8 -11.71 6.75 -14.21
N VAL A 9 -12.70 5.87 -14.14
CA VAL A 9 -13.31 5.45 -12.88
C VAL A 9 -12.58 4.21 -12.41
N ARG A 10 -11.91 4.27 -11.26
CA ARG A 10 -11.37 3.08 -10.63
C ARG A 10 -12.38 2.57 -9.61
N LEU A 11 -13.01 1.45 -9.95
CA LEU A 11 -13.83 0.68 -9.02
C LEU A 11 -12.91 -0.28 -8.27
N ASN A 12 -12.89 -0.17 -6.94
CA ASN A 12 -12.06 -1.06 -6.14
C ASN A 12 -12.79 -2.40 -6.00
N ASN A 13 -12.56 -3.30 -6.96
CA ASN A 13 -13.31 -4.55 -7.06
C ASN A 13 -12.77 -5.66 -6.14
N SER A 14 -12.02 -5.29 -5.09
CA SER A 14 -11.54 -6.21 -4.06
C SER A 14 -12.69 -6.91 -3.30
N LEU A 15 -13.93 -6.50 -3.53
CA LEU A 15 -15.17 -7.17 -3.11
C LEU A 15 -15.43 -8.52 -3.81
N ILE A 16 -14.74 -8.85 -4.92
CA ILE A 16 -15.00 -10.07 -5.71
C ILE A 16 -14.09 -11.27 -5.39
N GLN A 17 -12.99 -11.12 -4.62
CA GLN A 17 -12.28 -12.31 -4.15
C GLN A 17 -13.13 -13.06 -3.11
N LYS A 18 -13.74 -14.17 -3.57
CA LYS A 18 -14.79 -14.94 -2.88
C LYS A 18 -14.29 -15.86 -1.75
N SER A 19 -12.98 -16.04 -1.58
CA SER A 19 -12.45 -17.19 -0.82
C SER A 19 -11.88 -16.88 0.56
N ALA A 20 -11.82 -15.62 1.02
CA ALA A 20 -10.94 -15.30 2.15
C ALA A 20 -11.59 -15.09 3.54
N PHE A 21 -12.84 -14.62 3.72
CA PHE A 21 -13.29 -14.25 5.09
C PHE A 21 -14.79 -14.35 5.40
N ALA A 22 -15.06 -14.59 6.68
CA ALA A 22 -16.36 -14.78 7.33
C ALA A 22 -17.01 -13.49 7.91
N ASP A 23 -16.36 -12.32 7.83
CA ASP A 23 -16.88 -11.04 8.37
C ASP A 23 -16.91 -9.93 7.31
N GLU A 24 -18.11 -9.70 6.78
CA GLU A 24 -18.41 -8.72 5.75
C GLU A 24 -18.17 -7.27 6.22
N ARG A 25 -18.44 -6.97 7.50
CA ARG A 25 -18.30 -5.61 8.05
C ARG A 25 -16.84 -5.18 8.09
N LYS A 26 -15.96 -6.08 8.55
CA LYS A 26 -14.52 -5.83 8.60
C LYS A 26 -13.94 -5.58 7.21
N ARG A 27 -14.39 -6.37 6.22
CA ARG A 27 -14.01 -6.19 4.82
C ARG A 27 -14.38 -4.80 4.29
N PHE A 28 -15.63 -4.37 4.48
CA PHE A 28 -16.06 -3.03 4.03
C PHE A 28 -15.27 -1.91 4.69
N SER A 29 -15.03 -2.03 6.01
CA SER A 29 -14.20 -1.07 6.73
C SER A 29 -12.79 -0.97 6.12
N ASN A 30 -12.18 -2.10 5.75
CA ASN A 30 -10.84 -2.10 5.19
C ASN A 30 -10.78 -1.56 3.77
N VAL A 31 -11.72 -1.93 2.91
CA VAL A 31 -11.81 -1.39 1.54
C VAL A 31 -11.93 0.13 1.57
N ARG A 32 -12.77 0.65 2.47
CA ARG A 32 -12.89 2.09 2.72
C ARG A 32 -11.54 2.69 3.10
N LEU A 33 -10.86 2.14 4.10
CA LEU A 33 -9.60 2.68 4.59
C LEU A 33 -8.47 2.60 3.55
N PHE A 34 -8.43 1.56 2.72
CA PHE A 34 -7.50 1.45 1.59
C PHE A 34 -7.74 2.55 0.56
N LEU A 35 -9.01 2.79 0.20
CA LEU A 35 -9.37 3.84 -0.73
C LEU A 35 -9.00 5.22 -0.18
N GLU A 36 -9.37 5.50 1.08
CA GLU A 36 -9.01 6.75 1.77
C GLU A 36 -7.49 6.96 1.80
N SER A 37 -6.73 5.89 2.03
CA SER A 37 -5.27 5.97 2.06
C SER A 37 -4.65 6.26 0.69
N GLY A 38 -5.17 5.63 -0.36
CA GLY A 38 -4.75 5.93 -1.74
C GLY A 38 -5.02 7.37 -2.12
N ILE A 39 -6.22 7.89 -1.80
CA ILE A 39 -6.58 9.30 -2.04
C ILE A 39 -5.65 10.23 -1.27
N ALA A 40 -5.48 9.99 0.04
CA ALA A 40 -4.65 10.83 0.88
C ALA A 40 -3.18 10.83 0.43
N THR A 41 -2.68 9.68 -0.05
CA THR A 41 -1.33 9.57 -0.62
C THR A 41 -1.19 10.38 -1.90
N MET A 42 -2.16 10.32 -2.83
CA MET A 42 -2.14 11.14 -4.05
C MET A 42 -2.17 12.63 -3.72
N MET A 43 -3.06 13.06 -2.82
CA MET A 43 -3.15 14.46 -2.38
C MET A 43 -1.84 14.92 -1.70
N PHE A 44 -1.26 14.07 -0.86
CA PHE A 44 -0.01 14.36 -0.18
C PHE A 44 1.16 14.48 -1.17
N ALA A 45 1.31 13.52 -2.08
CA ALA A 45 2.34 13.53 -3.11
C ALA A 45 2.21 14.75 -4.03
N LYS A 46 0.99 15.10 -4.46
CA LYS A 46 0.75 16.30 -5.29
C LYS A 46 1.17 17.60 -4.60
N ARG A 47 0.96 17.69 -3.27
CA ARG A 47 1.31 18.87 -2.47
C ARG A 47 2.79 18.97 -2.12
N GLN A 48 3.44 17.83 -1.83
CA GLN A 48 4.79 17.79 -1.26
C GLN A 48 5.87 17.37 -2.24
N MET A 49 5.51 16.74 -3.36
CA MET A 49 6.43 16.17 -4.33
C MET A 49 6.18 16.74 -5.72
N LYS A 50 7.20 16.64 -6.57
CA LYS A 50 7.15 16.96 -8.00
C LYS A 50 6.97 15.70 -8.85
N ILE A 51 6.70 14.56 -8.22
CA ILE A 51 6.39 13.32 -8.93
C ILE A 51 5.03 13.49 -9.61
N PRO A 52 4.89 13.16 -10.91
CA PRO A 52 3.59 13.16 -11.55
C PRO A 52 2.71 12.10 -10.89
N VAL A 53 1.68 12.56 -10.20
CA VAL A 53 0.64 11.72 -9.59
C VAL A 53 -0.71 12.13 -10.14
N THR A 54 -1.55 11.14 -10.39
CA THR A 54 -2.93 11.35 -10.85
C THR A 54 -3.72 12.13 -9.83
N GLU A 55 -4.53 13.06 -10.31
CA GLU A 55 -5.43 13.82 -9.45
C GLU A 55 -6.75 13.05 -9.19
N ALA A 56 -7.23 13.13 -7.95
CA ALA A 56 -8.54 12.60 -7.57
C ALA A 56 -9.58 13.72 -7.66
N TYR A 57 -10.53 13.60 -8.60
CA TYR A 57 -11.56 14.62 -8.85
C TYR A 57 -12.80 14.42 -8.00
N GLY A 58 -13.10 13.17 -7.67
CA GLY A 58 -14.25 12.82 -6.85
C GLY A 58 -14.10 11.40 -6.34
N PHE A 59 -14.63 11.13 -5.16
CA PHE A 59 -14.66 9.79 -4.59
C PHE A 59 -15.84 9.68 -3.65
N ASN A 60 -16.25 8.44 -3.43
CA ASN A 60 -17.18 8.13 -2.36
C ASN A 60 -16.67 6.87 -1.66
N THR A 61 -16.48 6.96 -0.35
CA THR A 61 -15.95 5.87 0.47
C THR A 61 -17.06 5.07 1.16
N THR A 62 -18.32 5.47 1.03
CA THR A 62 -19.48 4.77 1.58
C THR A 62 -19.99 3.70 0.62
N CYS A 63 -20.79 2.78 1.12
CA CYS A 63 -21.52 1.81 0.30
C CYS A 63 -22.97 2.23 0.02
N THR A 64 -23.39 3.40 0.51
CA THR A 64 -24.76 3.92 0.38
C THR A 64 -25.00 4.65 -0.94
N ASN A 65 -24.00 4.69 -1.83
CA ASN A 65 -24.10 5.33 -3.13
C ASN A 65 -24.71 4.39 -4.19
N HIS A 66 -25.04 4.92 -5.36
CA HIS A 66 -25.68 4.18 -6.45
C HIS A 66 -24.87 2.99 -7.00
N LEU A 67 -23.56 2.94 -6.74
CA LEU A 67 -22.69 1.85 -7.16
C LEU A 67 -22.58 0.74 -6.09
N GLY A 68 -23.19 0.93 -4.91
CA GLY A 68 -23.20 -0.06 -3.83
C GLY A 68 -21.84 -0.29 -3.17
N GLY A 69 -20.85 0.58 -3.41
CA GLY A 69 -19.51 0.41 -2.85
C GLY A 69 -18.57 1.60 -3.05
N PRO A 70 -17.38 1.57 -2.42
CA PRO A 70 -16.42 2.66 -2.51
C PRO A 70 -15.84 2.83 -3.92
N TYR A 71 -15.71 4.07 -4.40
CA TYR A 71 -15.16 4.38 -5.72
C TYR A 71 -14.34 5.67 -5.71
N ILE A 72 -13.50 5.83 -6.74
CA ILE A 72 -12.74 7.05 -7.01
C ILE A 72 -12.70 7.35 -8.51
N PHE A 73 -12.91 8.62 -8.84
CA PHE A 73 -12.67 9.23 -10.14
C PHE A 73 -11.29 9.86 -10.13
N ILE A 74 -10.41 9.38 -11.00
CA ILE A 74 -9.05 9.88 -11.13
C ILE A 74 -8.77 10.33 -12.56
N GLU A 75 -7.77 11.20 -12.68
CA GLU A 75 -7.17 11.57 -13.94
C GLU A 75 -6.77 10.33 -14.75
N TYR A 76 -7.11 10.29 -16.03
CA TYR A 76 -6.62 9.28 -16.94
C TYR A 76 -5.24 9.69 -17.48
N VAL A 77 -4.22 8.90 -17.19
CA VAL A 77 -2.88 9.07 -17.76
C VAL A 77 -2.75 8.13 -18.95
N SER A 78 -2.76 8.70 -20.16
CA SER A 78 -2.50 7.93 -21.37
C SER A 78 -1.07 7.42 -21.36
N GLY A 79 -0.89 6.12 -21.55
CA GLY A 79 0.43 5.52 -21.64
C GLY A 79 0.35 4.01 -21.77
N GLN A 80 1.49 3.39 -22.02
CA GLN A 80 1.64 1.94 -21.93
C GLN A 80 2.38 1.60 -20.65
N THR A 81 1.92 0.55 -19.96
CA THR A 81 2.66 0.00 -18.84
C THR A 81 4.03 -0.41 -19.31
N TYR A 82 5.06 0.07 -18.64
CA TYR A 82 6.44 -0.23 -19.00
C TYR A 82 6.74 -1.71 -18.69
N PRO A 83 7.11 -2.55 -19.67
CA PRO A 83 7.34 -3.96 -19.42
C PRO A 83 8.64 -4.18 -18.62
N PHE A 84 8.55 -4.94 -17.53
CA PHE A 84 9.71 -5.43 -16.79
C PHE A 84 9.95 -6.90 -17.19
N PRO A 85 11.20 -7.33 -17.52
CA PRO A 85 12.45 -6.57 -17.55
C PRO A 85 12.65 -5.72 -18.82
N PHE A 86 13.52 -4.70 -18.72
CA PHE A 86 13.80 -3.61 -19.67
C PHE A 86 14.19 -3.99 -21.11
N SER A 87 14.28 -5.27 -21.47
CA SER A 87 15.09 -5.73 -22.61
C SER A 87 14.34 -6.45 -23.72
N HIS A 88 13.12 -6.96 -23.50
CA HIS A 88 12.53 -7.92 -24.46
C HIS A 88 11.89 -7.31 -25.71
N ARG A 89 11.73 -5.98 -25.78
CA ARG A 89 11.03 -5.36 -26.91
C ARG A 89 11.85 -4.42 -27.78
N GLY A 90 13.17 -4.31 -27.63
CA GLY A 90 14.04 -3.56 -28.56
C GLY A 90 13.59 -2.12 -28.89
N ALA A 91 12.67 -1.54 -28.12
CA ALA A 91 11.87 -0.38 -28.52
C ALA A 91 12.34 0.92 -27.87
N ILE A 92 13.37 0.84 -27.01
CA ILE A 92 13.79 1.96 -26.16
C ILE A 92 15.27 2.15 -26.38
N CYS A 93 15.61 3.28 -26.99
CA CYS A 93 17.00 3.61 -27.23
C CYS A 93 17.70 3.98 -25.91
N GLU A 94 19.03 3.93 -25.91
CA GLU A 94 19.83 4.21 -24.70
C GLU A 94 19.54 5.61 -24.13
N LEU A 95 19.26 6.59 -24.98
CA LEU A 95 18.92 7.96 -24.55
C LEU A 95 17.62 7.99 -23.74
N GLU A 96 16.59 7.29 -24.19
CA GLU A 96 15.32 7.18 -23.47
C GLU A 96 15.50 6.43 -22.15
N LEU A 97 16.29 5.36 -22.16
CA LEU A 97 16.59 4.59 -20.96
C LEU A 97 17.31 5.44 -19.90
N ARG A 98 18.30 6.25 -20.31
CA ARG A 98 18.97 7.22 -19.43
C ARG A 98 17.97 8.23 -18.85
N LYS A 99 17.04 8.73 -19.67
CA LYS A 99 15.98 9.64 -19.22
C LYS A 99 15.06 8.98 -18.19
N ILE A 100 14.63 7.75 -18.44
CA ILE A 100 13.78 6.97 -17.51
C ILE A 100 14.50 6.76 -16.19
N TYR A 101 15.76 6.31 -16.21
CA TYR A 101 16.53 6.11 -14.99
C TYR A 101 16.77 7.41 -14.23
N SER A 102 17.03 8.52 -14.93
CA SER A 102 17.15 9.83 -14.31
C SER A 102 15.85 10.25 -13.61
N GLN A 103 14.70 10.05 -14.26
CA GLN A 103 13.39 10.35 -13.67
C GLN A 103 13.08 9.45 -12.47
N LEU A 104 13.26 8.13 -12.59
CA LEU A 104 13.07 7.19 -11.50
C LEU A 104 13.96 7.50 -10.30
N THR A 105 15.23 7.84 -10.55
CA THR A 105 16.16 8.25 -9.49
C THR A 105 15.66 9.50 -8.78
N ASN A 106 15.18 10.49 -9.52
CA ASN A 106 14.59 11.69 -8.93
C ASN A 106 13.33 11.37 -8.10
N PHE A 107 12.47 10.45 -8.57
CA PHE A 107 11.28 10.05 -7.83
C PHE A 107 11.64 9.32 -6.52
N VAL A 108 12.56 8.36 -6.59
CA VAL A 108 13.06 7.66 -5.41
C VAL A 108 13.70 8.66 -4.44
N TRP A 109 14.49 9.61 -4.93
CA TRP A 109 15.09 10.64 -4.09
C TRP A 109 14.04 11.49 -3.36
N GLN A 110 12.99 11.94 -4.05
CA GLN A 110 11.90 12.70 -3.42
C GLN A 110 11.13 11.87 -2.38
N LEU A 111 10.89 10.58 -2.66
CA LEU A 111 10.25 9.67 -1.70
C LEU A 111 11.13 9.45 -0.46
N LEU A 112 12.44 9.33 -0.63
CA LEU A 112 13.40 9.18 0.47
C LEU A 112 13.49 10.43 1.35
N LEU A 113 13.43 11.62 0.74
CA LEU A 113 13.40 12.89 1.49
C LEU A 113 12.09 13.11 2.24
N THR A 114 11.03 12.39 1.85
CA THR A 114 9.73 12.49 2.51
C THR A 114 9.64 11.47 3.63
N ALA A 115 9.90 11.95 4.84
CA ALA A 115 10.12 11.09 5.97
C ALA A 115 9.10 11.37 7.09
N PHE A 116 8.56 10.29 7.68
CA PHE A 116 7.49 10.31 8.66
C PHE A 116 8.02 9.91 10.03
N ASN A 117 7.55 10.54 11.09
CA ASN A 117 7.95 10.16 12.45
C ASN A 117 7.45 8.77 12.90
N GLN A 118 6.58 8.13 12.12
CA GLN A 118 5.96 6.84 12.40
C GLN A 118 5.78 5.99 11.13
N ILE A 119 5.91 4.68 11.26
CA ILE A 119 5.50 3.69 10.27
C ILE A 119 3.98 3.58 10.33
N THR A 120 3.32 3.97 9.25
CA THR A 120 1.88 4.21 9.22
C THR A 120 1.37 4.21 7.78
N MET A 121 0.05 4.14 7.60
CA MET A 121 -0.59 4.54 6.36
C MET A 121 -1.13 5.96 6.48
N ILE A 122 -1.04 6.73 5.40
CA ILE A 122 -1.65 8.06 5.34
C ILE A 122 -3.17 7.88 5.26
N LYS A 123 -3.91 8.69 6.01
CA LYS A 123 -5.37 8.79 5.97
C LYS A 123 -5.81 10.20 5.61
N LEU A 124 -7.03 10.30 5.10
CA LEU A 124 -7.69 11.60 4.96
C LEU A 124 -7.93 12.19 6.35
N ASN A 125 -7.51 13.44 6.55
CA ASN A 125 -7.91 14.19 7.73
C ASN A 125 -9.41 14.53 7.62
N SER A 126 -10.09 14.69 8.75
CA SER A 126 -11.49 15.15 8.78
C SER A 126 -11.65 16.50 8.09
N ASP A 127 -10.63 17.35 8.22
CA ASP A 127 -10.47 18.56 7.42
C ASP A 127 -9.58 18.26 6.21
N PHE A 128 -10.18 17.95 5.06
CA PHE A 128 -9.50 17.75 3.76
C PHE A 128 -8.48 18.88 3.43
N ALA A 129 -8.71 20.08 3.96
CA ALA A 129 -7.81 21.22 3.88
C ALA A 129 -6.53 21.03 4.72
N ALA A 130 -6.66 20.52 5.95
CA ALA A 130 -5.56 20.28 6.89
C ALA A 130 -4.62 19.14 6.47
N GLY A 131 -4.95 18.41 5.40
CA GLY A 131 -4.03 17.51 4.70
C GLY A 131 -4.11 16.05 5.15
N ALA A 132 -2.96 15.42 5.27
CA ALA A 132 -2.77 13.99 5.49
C ALA A 132 -2.62 13.67 6.99
N ALA A 133 -3.39 12.71 7.49
CA ALA A 133 -3.30 12.19 8.86
C ALA A 133 -2.59 10.83 8.90
N VAL A 134 -2.11 10.43 10.08
CA VAL A 134 -1.48 9.13 10.35
C VAL A 134 -2.56 8.11 10.72
N GLY A 135 -2.55 6.93 10.11
CA GLY A 135 -3.51 5.85 10.35
C GLY A 135 -2.90 4.45 10.58
N PRO A 136 -3.70 3.48 11.06
CA PRO A 136 -3.29 2.08 11.08
C PRO A 136 -2.89 1.60 9.69
N ILE A 137 -1.88 0.73 9.67
CA ILE A 137 -1.49 -0.05 8.50
C ILE A 137 -2.52 -1.15 8.29
N ILE A 138 -2.90 -1.36 7.04
CA ILE A 138 -3.80 -2.41 6.61
C ILE A 138 -3.05 -3.26 5.61
N ASP A 139 -2.92 -4.55 5.89
CA ASP A 139 -2.25 -5.48 4.97
C ASP A 139 -3.23 -6.12 3.97
N ARG A 140 -2.68 -6.85 3.00
CA ARG A 140 -3.47 -7.55 1.96
C ARG A 140 -4.41 -8.62 2.53
N LYS A 141 -4.23 -9.04 3.77
CA LYS A 141 -5.08 -10.00 4.49
C LYS A 141 -6.00 -9.31 5.50
N ASP A 142 -6.25 -8.02 5.34
CA ASP A 142 -7.21 -7.27 6.12
C ASP A 142 -6.85 -7.13 7.62
N HIS A 143 -5.58 -7.32 7.99
CA HIS A 143 -5.10 -7.03 9.35
C HIS A 143 -4.80 -5.56 9.51
N GLN A 144 -5.28 -5.00 10.62
CA GLN A 144 -4.99 -3.62 11.02
C GLN A 144 -3.98 -3.60 12.17
N TYR A 145 -2.92 -2.80 12.05
CA TYR A 145 -1.93 -2.62 13.12
C TYR A 145 -1.16 -1.31 12.99
N GLY A 146 -0.55 -0.85 14.09
CA GLY A 146 0.16 0.43 14.15
C GLY A 146 -0.73 1.62 14.51
N PRO A 147 -0.23 2.86 14.38
CA PRO A 147 1.09 3.24 13.85
C PRO A 147 2.26 2.88 14.79
N PHE A 148 3.49 2.83 14.25
CA PHE A 148 4.69 2.47 15.04
C PHE A 148 5.76 3.54 14.97
N LYS A 149 6.34 3.89 16.12
CA LYS A 149 7.55 4.76 16.20
C LYS A 149 8.86 4.00 16.04
N ASP A 150 8.80 2.67 16.01
CA ASP A 150 9.95 1.77 16.10
C ASP A 150 9.78 0.65 15.08
N SER A 151 10.77 0.49 14.20
CA SER A 151 10.83 -0.56 13.18
C SER A 151 10.82 -1.96 13.80
N ARG A 152 11.41 -2.13 14.99
CA ARG A 152 11.41 -3.42 15.70
C ARG A 152 9.99 -3.81 16.12
N LYS A 153 9.23 -2.87 16.68
CA LYS A 153 7.82 -3.11 17.05
C LYS A 153 6.98 -3.43 15.83
N PHE A 154 7.19 -2.72 14.72
CA PHE A 154 6.51 -2.99 13.46
C PHE A 154 6.82 -4.40 12.94
N ASN A 155 8.11 -4.75 12.81
CA ASN A 155 8.54 -6.05 12.28
C ASN A 155 8.09 -7.21 13.19
N THR A 156 8.17 -7.04 14.51
CA THR A 156 7.69 -8.03 15.48
C THR A 156 6.18 -8.23 15.31
N LYS A 157 5.40 -7.16 15.24
CA LYS A 157 3.95 -7.25 15.06
C LYS A 157 3.56 -7.91 13.73
N ARG A 158 4.26 -7.57 12.65
CA ARG A 158 4.06 -8.19 11.34
C ARG A 158 4.35 -9.69 11.38
N ALA A 159 5.45 -10.10 12.03
CA ALA A 159 5.80 -11.51 12.17
C ALA A 159 4.80 -12.28 13.05
N GLU A 160 4.27 -11.67 14.12
CA GLU A 160 3.18 -12.24 14.93
C GLU A 160 1.92 -12.52 14.11
N VAL A 161 1.51 -11.56 13.27
CA VAL A 161 0.33 -11.72 12.41
C VAL A 161 0.54 -12.85 11.41
N VAL A 162 1.71 -12.89 10.76
CA VAL A 162 2.04 -13.97 9.83
C VAL A 162 2.02 -15.33 10.53
N LEU A 163 2.62 -15.45 11.71
CA LEU A 163 2.61 -16.71 12.46
C LEU A 163 1.18 -17.14 12.80
N ALA A 164 0.34 -16.23 13.30
CA ALA A 164 -1.05 -16.54 13.65
C ALA A 164 -1.88 -17.00 12.44
N ASP A 165 -1.62 -16.46 11.24
CA ASP A 165 -2.25 -16.91 10.01
C ASP A 165 -1.82 -18.32 9.61
N GLU A 166 -0.52 -18.61 9.69
CA GLU A 166 0.03 -19.92 9.33
C GLU A 166 -0.44 -20.99 10.33
N GLU A 167 -0.46 -20.70 11.63
CA GLU A 167 -1.02 -21.57 12.67
C GLU A 167 -2.51 -21.84 12.43
N ARG A 168 -3.27 -20.81 12.06
CA ARG A 168 -4.68 -20.96 11.69
C ARG A 168 -4.82 -21.87 10.48
N ALA A 169 -4.04 -21.66 9.42
CA ALA A 169 -4.08 -22.48 8.22
C ALA A 169 -3.72 -23.95 8.51
N GLN A 170 -2.73 -24.20 9.35
CA GLN A 170 -2.35 -25.54 9.79
C GLN A 170 -3.49 -26.25 10.52
N ASN A 171 -4.22 -25.55 11.40
CA ASN A 171 -5.35 -26.12 12.13
C ASN A 171 -6.51 -26.56 11.20
N PHE A 172 -6.62 -25.96 10.01
CA PHE A 172 -7.63 -26.34 9.01
C PHE A 172 -7.18 -27.46 8.06
N SER A 173 -5.88 -27.76 8.00
CA SER A 173 -5.30 -28.78 7.10
C SER A 173 -4.68 -29.92 7.89
N LEU A 174 -5.38 -31.05 7.98
CA LEU A 174 -4.87 -32.27 8.58
C LEU A 174 -3.76 -32.89 7.71
N GLY A 175 -2.51 -32.83 8.19
CA GLY A 175 -1.42 -33.70 7.71
C GLY A 175 -0.50 -33.14 6.63
N ASP A 176 -0.52 -31.83 6.35
CA ASP A 176 0.39 -31.23 5.36
C ASP A 176 1.72 -30.82 6.01
N GLU A 177 2.80 -31.56 5.69
CA GLU A 177 4.16 -31.25 6.15
C GLU A 177 4.66 -29.89 5.63
N ALA A 178 4.24 -29.45 4.44
CA ALA A 178 4.64 -28.14 3.91
C ALA A 178 4.06 -26.98 4.74
N LEU A 179 2.90 -27.18 5.37
CA LEU A 179 2.30 -26.22 6.30
C LEU A 179 3.07 -26.16 7.62
N LYS A 180 3.61 -27.28 8.11
CA LYS A 180 4.47 -27.29 9.31
C LYS A 180 5.74 -26.48 9.07
N ASP A 181 6.40 -26.65 7.93
CA ASP A 181 7.59 -25.87 7.56
C ASP A 181 7.31 -24.36 7.49
N ARG A 182 6.12 -23.98 6.98
CA ARG A 182 5.69 -22.58 6.95
C ARG A 182 5.51 -21.99 8.34
N VAL A 183 4.91 -22.73 9.26
CA VAL A 183 4.74 -22.32 10.67
C VAL A 183 6.10 -22.18 11.35
N VAL A 184 7.00 -23.14 11.18
CA VAL A 184 8.37 -23.07 11.70
C VAL A 184 9.11 -21.86 11.13
N SER A 185 9.02 -21.62 9.82
CA SER A 185 9.60 -20.44 9.17
C SER A 185 9.02 -19.14 9.73
N ALA A 186 7.71 -19.07 9.96
CA ALA A 186 7.05 -17.92 10.57
C ALA A 186 7.49 -17.69 12.02
N ALA A 187 7.64 -18.75 12.81
CA ALA A 187 8.14 -18.68 14.18
C ALA A 187 9.60 -18.20 14.23
N LEU A 188 10.45 -18.71 13.33
CA LEU A 188 11.82 -18.22 13.15
C LEU A 188 11.84 -16.73 12.78
N ARG A 189 11.00 -16.30 11.82
CA ARG A 189 10.87 -14.88 11.47
C ARG A 189 10.46 -14.02 12.66
N LYS A 190 9.57 -14.48 13.53
CA LYS A 190 9.18 -13.76 14.75
C LYS A 190 10.35 -13.61 15.72
N SER A 191 11.09 -14.70 15.98
CA SER A 191 12.28 -14.69 16.83
C SER A 191 13.38 -13.78 16.27
N SER A 192 13.62 -13.85 14.95
CA SER A 192 14.57 -12.99 14.27
C SER A 192 14.11 -11.53 14.22
N ALA A 193 12.81 -11.24 14.11
CA ALA A 193 12.29 -9.87 14.06
C ALA A 193 12.61 -9.06 15.33
N ALA A 194 12.68 -9.72 16.49
CA ALA A 194 13.10 -9.09 17.75
C ALA A 194 14.57 -8.65 17.71
N GLN A 195 15.40 -9.36 16.95
CA GLN A 195 16.83 -9.11 16.75
C GLN A 195 17.12 -8.26 15.50
N ALA A 196 16.18 -8.25 14.54
CA ALA A 196 16.27 -7.51 13.29
C ALA A 196 16.07 -6.02 13.56
N GLY A 197 17.18 -5.31 13.67
CA GLY A 197 17.22 -3.86 13.75
C GLY A 197 18.57 -3.41 14.27
N ALA A 198 19.40 -2.87 13.38
CA ALA A 198 20.55 -2.08 13.81
C ALA A 198 20.07 -0.93 14.69
N GLU A 199 20.87 -0.48 15.64
CA GLU A 199 20.51 0.65 16.51
C GLU A 199 20.09 1.90 15.73
N THR A 200 20.68 2.08 14.56
CA THR A 200 20.39 3.15 13.59
C THR A 200 18.98 3.08 12.98
N PHE A 201 18.32 1.91 12.98
CA PHE A 201 16.94 1.76 12.49
C PHE A 201 15.90 1.77 13.62
N ARG A 202 16.32 1.85 14.90
CA ARG A 202 15.40 1.87 16.05
C ARG A 202 14.57 3.16 16.10
N ARG A 203 15.09 4.26 15.54
CA ARG A 203 14.44 5.58 15.53
C ARG A 203 14.88 6.33 14.29
N GLY A 204 13.93 6.86 13.55
CA GLY A 204 14.23 7.71 12.41
C GLY A 204 12.95 8.11 11.71
N PRO A 205 13.03 9.10 10.82
CA PRO A 205 11.89 9.41 10.00
C PRO A 205 11.81 8.31 8.91
N PHE A 206 10.70 7.57 8.90
CA PHE A 206 10.43 6.45 8.01
C PHE A 206 10.02 6.95 6.63
N VAL A 207 10.58 6.37 5.59
CA VAL A 207 10.29 6.77 4.21
C VAL A 207 8.87 6.35 3.81
N LEU A 208 8.24 7.12 2.93
CA LEU A 208 6.94 6.73 2.36
C LEU A 208 7.09 5.40 1.61
N GLN A 209 6.31 4.40 2.00
CA GLN A 209 6.16 3.16 1.25
C GLN A 209 4.68 2.89 1.02
N HIS A 210 4.27 2.77 -0.24
CA HIS A 210 2.91 2.37 -0.58
C HIS A 210 2.78 0.86 -0.48
N VAL A 211 1.62 0.37 -0.04
CA VAL A 211 1.33 -1.08 0.15
C VAL A 211 1.44 -1.87 -1.16
N ASP A 212 1.35 -1.18 -2.30
CA ASP A 212 1.48 -1.77 -3.64
C ASP A 212 2.94 -1.95 -4.10
N LEU A 213 3.94 -1.44 -3.36
CA LEU A 213 5.37 -1.58 -3.71
C LEU A 213 6.02 -2.87 -3.20
N TYR A 214 5.21 -3.86 -2.77
CA TYR A 214 5.63 -5.19 -2.33
C TYR A 214 5.19 -6.32 -3.25
#